data_AF-A0A519XX40-F1
#
_entry.id   AF-A0A519XX40-F1
#
_cell.length_a   1.000
_cell.length_b   1.000
_cell.length_c   1.000
_cell.angle_alpha   90.00
_cell.angle_beta   90.00
_cell.angle_gamma   90.00
#
_symmetry.space_group_name_H-M   'P 1'
#
loop_
_entity.id
_entity.type
_entity.pdbx_description
1 polymer ?
#
loop_
_entity_poly.entity_id
_entity_poly.type
_entity_poly.pdbx_seq_one_letter_code
_entity_poly.pdbx_strand_id
1 'polypeptide(L)'
;MPSSIENQNNSEEIKDIITSVPAWILRWGIALIFAILLGILLLSSFIRYPDVVKATVKINSLNAPKTVLAHQTGKLVKILANENALVEINQPLAFIESTANHSDVILFAERLKALNIKLMSGSAIVANDLLTNNLNLGELQGNYQSFHQEYIAFLNTQNNGFYQTQKAFLQRDLAEIK
;
A
#
# COMPACT_ATOMS: atom_id res chain seq x y z
N MET A 1 27.02 111.88 7.99
CA MET A 1 27.38 111.17 9.24
C MET A 1 26.11 111.01 10.09
N PRO A 2 26.08 110.08 11.06
CA PRO A 2 25.18 108.93 11.29
C PRO A 2 23.75 109.32 11.77
N SER A 3 22.74 108.46 11.95
CA SER A 3 22.63 107.40 12.97
C SER A 3 21.40 106.49 12.79
N SER A 4 21.55 105.31 13.36
CA SER A 4 20.75 104.09 13.37
C SER A 4 19.54 104.08 14.32
N ILE A 5 18.47 103.42 13.83
CA ILE A 5 17.41 102.62 14.52
C ILE A 5 16.36 103.37 15.35
N GLU A 6 15.09 103.31 14.89
CA GLU A 6 13.97 102.72 15.65
C GLU A 6 12.69 102.62 14.80
N ASN A 7 12.35 101.39 14.39
CA ASN A 7 10.99 100.85 14.57
C ASN A 7 11.02 99.35 14.27
N GLN A 8 11.35 98.59 15.31
CA GLN A 8 11.37 97.13 15.36
C GLN A 8 9.97 96.50 15.48
N ASN A 9 8.90 97.15 15.00
CA ASN A 9 7.53 96.67 15.24
C ASN A 9 6.77 96.18 13.99
N ASN A 10 7.35 96.26 12.79
CA ASN A 10 6.66 95.81 11.57
C ASN A 10 7.02 94.39 11.13
N SER A 11 7.79 93.63 11.92
CA SER A 11 8.24 92.29 11.53
C SER A 11 7.54 91.16 12.28
N GLU A 12 6.93 91.41 13.44
CA GLU A 12 6.22 90.38 14.22
C GLU A 12 4.81 90.11 13.66
N GLU A 13 4.00 91.16 13.42
CA GLU A 13 2.66 90.99 12.83
C GLU A 13 2.70 90.42 11.40
N ILE A 14 3.71 90.81 10.60
CA ILE A 14 3.87 90.31 9.23
C ILE A 14 4.40 88.86 9.23
N LYS A 15 5.19 88.44 10.24
CA LYS A 15 5.59 87.04 10.40
C LYS A 15 4.42 86.15 10.76
N ASP A 16 3.48 86.59 11.59
CA ASP A 16 2.32 85.78 11.95
C ASP A 16 1.39 85.51 10.75
N ILE A 17 1.28 86.45 9.82
CA ILE A 17 0.48 86.28 8.60
C ILE A 17 1.13 85.29 7.62
N ILE A 18 2.47 85.28 7.52
CA ILE A 18 3.19 84.39 6.59
C ILE A 18 3.44 83.01 7.20
N THR A 19 3.49 82.90 8.53
CA THR A 19 3.78 81.64 9.24
C THR A 19 2.50 80.91 9.69
N SER A 20 1.34 81.59 9.70
CA SER A 20 0.07 80.94 10.02
C SER A 20 -0.38 80.06 8.86
N VAL A 21 -0.33 78.74 9.08
CA VAL A 21 -0.88 77.77 8.13
C VAL A 21 -2.36 78.09 7.90
N PRO A 22 -2.79 78.37 6.65
CA PRO A 22 -4.18 78.74 6.39
C PRO A 22 -5.15 77.68 6.92
N ALA A 23 -6.14 78.12 7.70
CA ALA A 23 -7.12 77.21 8.32
C ALA A 23 -7.89 76.35 7.31
N TRP A 24 -8.00 76.78 6.04
CA TRP A 24 -8.58 75.95 4.98
C TRP A 24 -7.75 74.70 4.67
N ILE A 25 -6.43 74.79 4.63
CA ILE A 25 -5.57 73.61 4.40
C ILE A 25 -5.76 72.58 5.52
N LEU A 26 -5.87 73.07 6.77
CA LEU A 26 -6.12 72.20 7.91
C LEU A 26 -7.50 71.52 7.83
N ARG A 27 -8.54 72.27 7.43
CA ARG A 27 -9.91 71.75 7.24
C ARG A 27 -10.02 70.74 6.10
N TRP A 28 -9.34 70.96 4.98
CA TRP A 28 -9.31 70.01 3.86
C TRP A 28 -8.47 68.76 4.19
N GLY A 29 -7.38 68.92 4.95
CA GLY A 29 -6.55 67.81 5.41
C GLY A 29 -7.31 66.84 6.33
N ILE A 30 -8.02 67.36 7.34
CA ILE A 30 -8.84 66.51 8.22
C ILE A 30 -10.00 65.85 7.46
N ALA A 31 -10.63 66.56 6.52
CA ALA A 31 -11.70 66.00 5.69
C ALA A 31 -11.18 64.86 4.80
N LEU A 32 -9.99 65.00 4.22
CA LEU A 32 -9.37 63.96 3.40
C LEU A 32 -9.03 62.71 4.24
N ILE A 33 -8.41 62.88 5.42
CA ILE A 33 -8.08 61.78 6.32
C ILE A 33 -9.36 61.07 6.78
N PHE A 34 -10.39 61.83 7.15
CA PHE A 34 -11.69 61.29 7.54
C PHE A 34 -12.33 60.50 6.41
N ALA A 35 -12.29 61.02 5.17
CA ALA A 35 -12.82 60.33 4.00
C ALA A 35 -12.09 59.00 3.71
N ILE A 36 -10.76 58.96 3.85
CA ILE A 36 -9.96 57.73 3.69
C ILE A 36 -10.35 56.70 4.76
N LEU A 37 -10.45 57.12 6.03
CA LEU A 37 -10.79 56.25 7.16
C LEU A 37 -12.20 55.68 6.99
N LEU A 38 -13.15 56.53 6.60
CA LEU A 38 -14.52 56.11 6.28
C LEU A 38 -14.54 55.14 5.09
N GLY A 39 -13.73 55.39 4.07
CA GLY A 39 -13.56 54.49 2.93
C GLY A 39 -13.09 53.10 3.35
N ILE A 40 -12.08 53.01 4.22
CA ILE A 40 -11.57 51.73 4.74
C ILE A 40 -12.66 50.98 5.53
N LEU A 41 -13.41 51.69 6.38
CA LEU A 41 -14.51 51.09 7.17
C LEU A 41 -15.62 50.55 6.27
N LEU A 42 -16.02 51.32 5.25
CA LEU A 42 -17.03 50.88 4.28
C LEU A 42 -16.55 49.68 3.48
N LEU A 43 -15.30 49.69 3.01
CA LEU A 43 -14.72 48.61 2.24
C LEU A 43 -14.57 47.34 3.08
N SER A 44 -14.13 47.48 4.33
CA SER A 44 -14.05 46.38 5.30
C SER A 44 -15.43 45.81 5.65
N SER A 45 -16.47 46.64 5.73
CA SER A 45 -17.84 46.16 5.96
C SER A 45 -18.43 45.46 4.72
N PHE A 46 -18.00 45.85 3.52
CA PHE A 46 -18.49 45.27 2.28
C PHE A 46 -17.77 43.95 1.95
N ILE A 47 -16.47 43.88 2.22
CA ILE A 47 -15.65 42.66 2.01
C ILE A 47 -15.84 41.73 3.22
N ARG A 48 -16.78 40.80 3.09
CA ARG A 48 -17.03 39.77 4.10
C ARG A 48 -15.96 38.68 3.99
N TYR A 49 -15.06 38.60 4.97
CA TYR A 49 -14.11 37.49 5.07
C TYR A 49 -14.86 36.20 5.43
N PRO A 50 -14.70 35.10 4.68
CA PRO A 50 -15.35 33.85 5.02
C PRO A 50 -14.60 33.17 6.17
N ASP A 51 -15.19 33.17 7.36
CA ASP A 51 -14.65 32.43 8.52
C ASP A 51 -14.58 30.91 8.29
N VAL A 52 -15.35 30.39 7.32
CA VAL A 52 -15.37 28.97 6.93
C VAL A 52 -15.40 28.83 5.43
N VAL A 53 -14.38 28.15 4.88
CA VAL A 53 -14.35 27.74 3.47
C VAL A 53 -14.98 26.36 3.35
N LYS A 54 -16.15 26.27 2.73
CA LYS A 54 -16.77 24.98 2.41
C LYS A 54 -16.00 24.34 1.26
N ALA A 55 -15.28 23.26 1.56
CA ALA A 55 -14.57 22.48 0.56
C ALA A 55 -15.15 21.05 0.51
N THR A 56 -15.17 20.46 -0.67
CA THR A 56 -15.52 19.06 -0.85
C THR A 56 -14.31 18.21 -0.54
N VAL A 57 -14.37 17.43 0.54
CA VAL A 57 -13.31 16.47 0.90
C VAL A 57 -13.68 15.10 0.33
N LYS A 58 -12.80 14.54 -0.51
CA LYS A 58 -12.92 13.14 -0.96
C LYS A 58 -12.06 12.26 -0.08
N ILE A 59 -12.69 11.41 0.72
CA ILE A 59 -12.00 10.42 1.54
C ILE A 59 -11.67 9.22 0.65
N ASN A 60 -10.39 8.94 0.44
CA ASN A 60 -9.93 7.76 -0.28
C ASN A 60 -9.41 6.72 0.72
N SER A 61 -9.72 5.45 0.52
CA SER A 61 -9.11 4.36 1.29
C SER A 61 -7.66 4.15 0.84
N LEU A 62 -6.73 4.01 1.78
CA LEU A 62 -5.33 3.65 1.50
C LEU A 62 -5.24 2.27 0.81
N ASN A 63 -6.13 1.35 1.19
CA ASN A 63 -6.26 0.03 0.61
C ASN A 63 -7.66 -0.13 0.02
N ALA A 64 -7.89 0.52 -1.12
CA ALA A 64 -9.13 0.36 -1.85
C ALA A 64 -9.29 -1.11 -2.33
N PRO A 65 -10.53 -1.63 -2.40
CA PRO A 65 -10.80 -2.93 -3.00
C PRO A 65 -10.20 -3.01 -4.40
N LYS A 66 -9.46 -4.09 -4.68
CA LYS A 66 -8.89 -4.37 -6.00
C LYS A 66 -9.58 -5.59 -6.57
N THR A 67 -9.89 -5.53 -7.87
CA THR A 67 -10.40 -6.70 -8.58
C THR A 67 -9.33 -7.79 -8.58
N VAL A 68 -9.69 -8.98 -8.10
CA VAL A 68 -8.84 -10.16 -8.19
C VAL A 68 -9.05 -10.81 -9.54
N LEU A 69 -8.00 -10.86 -10.36
CA LEU A 69 -8.04 -11.46 -11.69
C LEU A 69 -7.56 -12.92 -11.61
N ALA A 70 -8.34 -13.84 -12.18
CA ALA A 70 -7.92 -15.22 -12.33
C ALA A 70 -6.94 -15.35 -13.51
N HIS A 71 -5.92 -16.19 -13.36
CA HIS A 71 -4.92 -16.41 -14.41
C HIS A 71 -5.45 -17.28 -15.56
N GLN A 72 -6.51 -18.05 -15.33
CA GLN A 72 -7.11 -18.93 -16.31
C GLN A 72 -8.57 -18.55 -16.57
N THR A 73 -9.00 -18.71 -17.81
CA THR A 73 -10.40 -18.53 -18.19
C THR A 73 -11.17 -19.80 -17.82
N GLY A 74 -12.33 -19.64 -17.20
CA GLY A 74 -13.23 -20.75 -16.88
C GLY A 74 -14.50 -20.26 -16.22
N LYS A 75 -15.48 -21.14 -16.10
CA LYS A 75 -16.75 -20.81 -15.43
C LYS A 75 -16.53 -20.75 -13.91
N LEU A 76 -17.11 -19.75 -13.26
CA LEU A 76 -17.16 -19.70 -11.80
C LEU A 76 -18.07 -20.81 -11.27
N VAL A 77 -17.53 -21.71 -10.47
CA VAL A 77 -18.25 -22.86 -9.88
C VAL A 77 -18.82 -22.51 -8.52
N LYS A 78 -18.00 -21.89 -7.66
CA LYS A 78 -18.37 -21.58 -6.28
C LYS A 78 -17.61 -20.38 -5.75
N ILE A 79 -18.29 -19.52 -5.00
CA ILE A 79 -17.65 -18.46 -4.21
C ILE A 79 -17.48 -19.00 -2.78
N LEU A 80 -16.29 -18.84 -2.21
CA LEU A 80 -15.90 -19.35 -0.89
C LEU A 80 -15.93 -18.26 0.18
N ALA A 81 -15.74 -17.00 -0.21
CA ALA A 81 -15.80 -15.84 0.67
C ALA A 81 -17.18 -15.15 0.59
N ASN A 82 -17.66 -14.64 1.72
CA ASN A 82 -18.88 -13.85 1.74
C ASN A 82 -18.60 -12.40 1.32
N GLU A 83 -19.63 -11.72 0.82
CA GLU A 83 -19.56 -10.29 0.50
C GLU A 83 -19.13 -9.47 1.73
N ASN A 84 -18.25 -8.48 1.53
CA ASN A 84 -17.64 -7.66 2.59
C ASN A 84 -16.87 -8.41 3.69
N ALA A 85 -16.57 -9.70 3.52
CA ALA A 85 -15.75 -10.42 4.49
C ALA A 85 -14.29 -9.96 4.46
N LEU A 86 -13.66 -9.92 5.63
CA LEU A 86 -12.20 -9.78 5.73
C LEU A 86 -11.56 -11.09 5.26
N VAL A 87 -10.55 -10.96 4.40
CA VAL A 87 -9.81 -12.11 3.85
C VAL A 87 -8.32 -11.93 4.06
N GLU A 88 -7.62 -13.05 4.24
CA GLU A 88 -6.17 -13.08 4.41
C GLU A 88 -5.44 -13.26 3.08
N ILE A 89 -4.14 -12.95 3.08
CA ILE A 89 -3.27 -13.17 1.93
C ILE A 89 -3.23 -14.68 1.63
N ASN A 90 -3.42 -15.05 0.36
CA ASN A 90 -3.50 -16.43 -0.13
C ASN A 90 -4.74 -17.22 0.29
N GLN A 91 -5.76 -16.58 0.88
CA GLN A 91 -7.03 -17.23 1.14
C GLN A 91 -7.77 -17.56 -0.17
N PRO A 92 -8.23 -18.81 -0.38
CA PRO A 92 -9.07 -19.15 -1.53
C PRO A 92 -10.39 -18.37 -1.50
N LEU A 93 -10.67 -17.60 -2.56
CA LEU A 93 -11.89 -16.77 -2.67
C LEU A 93 -13.00 -17.47 -3.46
N ALA A 94 -12.63 -18.27 -4.45
CA ALA A 94 -13.56 -18.89 -5.37
C ALA A 94 -12.93 -20.11 -6.06
N PHE A 95 -13.78 -21.01 -6.54
CA PHE A 95 -13.44 -22.12 -7.41
C PHE A 95 -13.91 -21.84 -8.84
N ILE A 96 -12.99 -22.05 -9.78
CA ILE A 96 -13.24 -22.04 -11.23
C ILE A 96 -13.34 -23.49 -11.68
N GLU A 97 -14.10 -23.72 -12.75
CA GLU A 97 -14.20 -25.02 -13.41
C GLU A 97 -12.83 -25.64 -13.67
N SER A 98 -12.67 -26.89 -13.24
CA SER A 98 -11.49 -27.72 -13.40
C SER A 98 -11.96 -29.16 -13.56
N THR A 99 -11.18 -30.00 -14.24
CA THR A 99 -11.49 -31.43 -14.35
C THR A 99 -11.12 -32.20 -13.08
N ALA A 100 -10.35 -31.57 -12.19
CA ALA A 100 -9.98 -32.08 -10.89
C ALA A 100 -11.01 -31.72 -9.80
N ASN A 101 -11.02 -32.50 -8.72
CA ASN A 101 -11.74 -32.12 -7.51
C ASN A 101 -10.91 -31.10 -6.72
N HIS A 102 -11.44 -29.90 -6.49
CA HIS A 102 -10.73 -28.83 -5.76
C HIS A 102 -10.25 -29.24 -4.37
N SER A 103 -11.07 -29.99 -3.62
CA SER A 103 -10.72 -30.45 -2.27
C SER A 103 -9.57 -31.45 -2.29
N ASP A 104 -9.57 -32.37 -3.26
CA ASP A 104 -8.48 -33.36 -3.41
C ASP A 104 -7.16 -32.69 -3.78
N VAL A 105 -7.20 -31.69 -4.67
CA VAL A 105 -6.01 -30.92 -5.06
C VAL A 105 -5.44 -30.12 -3.90
N ILE A 106 -6.29 -29.47 -3.10
CA ILE A 106 -5.84 -28.72 -1.90
C ILE A 106 -5.22 -29.68 -0.89
N LEU A 107 -5.90 -30.79 -0.59
CA LEU A 107 -5.39 -31.83 0.31
C LEU A 107 -4.04 -32.39 -0.16
N PHE A 108 -3.91 -32.64 -1.46
CA PHE A 108 -2.67 -33.13 -2.06
C PHE A 108 -1.53 -32.10 -1.90
N ALA A 109 -1.81 -30.81 -2.15
CA ALA A 109 -0.83 -29.74 -1.99
C ALA A 109 -0.35 -29.61 -0.54
N GLU A 110 -1.23 -29.75 0.45
CA GLU A 110 -0.87 -29.76 1.87
C GLU A 110 0.04 -30.94 2.23
N ARG A 111 -0.28 -32.14 1.74
CA ARG A 111 0.56 -33.34 1.94
C ARG A 111 1.94 -33.19 1.31
N LEU A 112 2.01 -32.61 0.10
CA LEU A 112 3.29 -32.31 -0.55
C LEU A 112 4.13 -31.32 0.26
N LYS A 113 3.52 -30.28 0.84
CA LYS A 113 4.23 -29.34 1.73
C LYS A 113 4.77 -30.03 2.97
N ALA A 114 3.95 -30.86 3.62
CA ALA A 114 4.39 -31.63 4.80
C ALA A 114 5.56 -32.57 4.46
N LEU A 115 5.49 -33.25 3.31
CA LEU A 115 6.55 -34.11 2.82
C LEU A 115 7.83 -33.33 2.54
N ASN A 116 7.73 -32.15 1.93
CA ASN A 116 8.88 -31.29 1.65
C ASN A 116 9.58 -30.84 2.95
N ILE A 117 8.80 -30.42 3.96
CA ILE A 117 9.33 -30.05 5.27
C ILE A 117 10.07 -31.23 5.92
N LYS A 118 9.49 -32.44 5.87
CA LYS A 118 10.10 -33.66 6.41
C LYS A 118 11.39 -34.04 5.69
N LEU A 119 11.44 -33.82 4.37
CA LEU A 119 12.64 -34.05 3.57
C LEU A 119 13.76 -33.07 3.96
N MET A 120 13.41 -31.79 4.14
CA MET A 120 14.36 -30.75 4.55
C MET A 120 14.89 -30.95 5.98
N SER A 121 14.11 -31.56 6.87
CA SER A 121 14.56 -31.89 8.23
C SER A 121 15.46 -33.13 8.30
N GLY A 122 15.78 -33.77 7.17
CA GLY A 122 16.63 -34.96 7.12
C GLY A 122 16.01 -36.21 7.75
N SER A 123 14.69 -36.21 7.95
CA SER A 123 13.96 -37.33 8.53
C SER A 123 13.71 -38.41 7.47
N ALA A 124 13.71 -39.68 7.87
CA ALA A 124 13.43 -40.78 6.96
C ALA A 124 12.02 -40.65 6.37
N ILE A 125 11.93 -40.67 5.05
CA ILE A 125 10.66 -40.65 4.31
C ILE A 125 10.19 -42.09 4.17
N VAL A 126 8.93 -42.34 4.52
CA VAL A 126 8.26 -43.64 4.37
C VAL A 126 7.13 -43.52 3.36
N ALA A 127 6.77 -44.63 2.71
CA ALA A 127 5.72 -44.67 1.69
C ALA A 127 4.37 -44.10 2.17
N ASN A 128 4.09 -44.22 3.46
CA ASN A 128 2.85 -43.74 4.06
C ASN A 128 2.81 -42.22 4.29
N ASP A 129 3.92 -41.51 4.10
CA ASP A 129 3.96 -40.04 4.23
C ASP A 129 3.18 -39.35 3.11
N LEU A 130 3.01 -40.02 1.97
CA LEU A 130 2.23 -39.54 0.84
C LEU A 130 1.13 -40.53 0.48
N LEU A 131 0.08 -40.55 1.29
CA LEU A 131 -1.15 -41.27 0.95
C LEU A 131 -1.89 -40.51 -0.16
N THR A 132 -2.19 -41.20 -1.26
CA THR A 132 -2.86 -40.60 -2.44
C THR A 132 -4.04 -41.44 -2.93
N ASN A 133 -4.53 -42.35 -2.09
CA ASN A 133 -5.62 -43.25 -2.45
C ASN A 133 -6.86 -42.44 -2.86
N ASN A 134 -7.31 -42.68 -4.10
CA ASN A 134 -8.54 -42.18 -4.68
C ASN A 134 -8.64 -40.65 -4.86
N LEU A 135 -7.52 -39.94 -4.98
CA LEU A 135 -7.56 -38.50 -5.31
C LEU A 135 -7.96 -38.29 -6.79
N ASN A 136 -8.95 -37.43 -7.03
CA ASN A 136 -9.28 -36.98 -8.38
C ASN A 136 -8.49 -35.70 -8.73
N LEU A 137 -7.33 -35.88 -9.35
CA LEU A 137 -6.42 -34.78 -9.72
C LEU A 137 -6.66 -34.21 -11.12
N GLY A 138 -7.62 -34.75 -11.89
CA GLY A 138 -8.00 -34.25 -13.21
C GLY A 138 -6.80 -34.03 -14.13
N GLU A 139 -6.62 -32.80 -14.61
CA GLU A 139 -5.53 -32.39 -15.50
C GLU A 139 -4.13 -32.58 -14.90
N LEU A 140 -4.00 -32.63 -13.57
CA LEU A 140 -2.73 -32.84 -12.87
C LEU A 140 -2.33 -34.32 -12.80
N GLN A 141 -3.22 -35.24 -13.17
CA GLN A 141 -3.00 -36.68 -13.04
C GLN A 141 -1.72 -37.15 -13.76
N GLY A 142 -1.43 -36.62 -14.96
CA GLY A 142 -0.23 -36.96 -15.71
C GLY A 142 1.05 -36.56 -14.97
N ASN A 143 1.12 -35.32 -14.48
CA ASN A 143 2.26 -34.82 -13.71
C ASN A 143 2.43 -35.60 -12.40
N TYR A 144 1.31 -35.92 -11.74
CA TYR A 144 1.31 -36.73 -10.54
C TYR A 144 1.89 -38.13 -10.79
N GLN A 145 1.54 -38.79 -11.90
CA GLN A 145 2.07 -40.12 -12.24
C GLN A 145 3.60 -40.10 -12.40
N SER A 146 4.14 -39.12 -13.13
CA SER A 146 5.58 -38.96 -13.28
C SER A 146 6.27 -38.72 -11.93
N PHE A 147 5.73 -37.82 -11.11
CA PHE A 147 6.23 -37.59 -9.75
C PHE A 147 6.16 -38.85 -8.87
N HIS A 148 5.06 -39.60 -8.93
CA HIS A 148 4.86 -40.79 -8.11
C HIS A 148 5.89 -41.89 -8.46
N GLN A 149 6.22 -42.06 -9.75
CA GLN A 149 7.28 -42.99 -10.16
C GLN A 149 8.63 -42.63 -9.54
N GLU A 150 9.02 -41.36 -9.62
CA GLU A 150 10.26 -40.87 -9.00
C GLU A 150 10.24 -40.99 -7.47
N TYR A 151 9.09 -40.73 -6.84
CA TYR A 151 8.92 -40.89 -5.40
C TYR A 151 9.11 -42.35 -4.94
N ILE A 152 8.55 -43.32 -5.68
CA ILE A 152 8.76 -44.74 -5.40
C ILE A 152 10.23 -45.14 -5.62
N ALA A 153 10.86 -44.65 -6.69
CA ALA A 153 12.30 -44.89 -6.95
C ALA A 153 13.18 -44.35 -5.81
N PHE A 154 12.85 -43.16 -5.30
CA PHE A 154 13.52 -42.55 -4.15
C PHE A 154 13.36 -43.40 -2.87
N LEU A 155 12.14 -43.84 -2.56
CA LEU A 155 11.87 -44.69 -1.39
C LEU A 155 12.62 -46.03 -1.46
N ASN A 156 12.65 -46.64 -2.64
CA ASN A 156 13.40 -47.87 -2.88
C ASN A 156 14.89 -47.65 -2.62
N THR A 157 15.45 -46.49 -2.99
CA THR A 157 16.86 -46.17 -2.74
C THR A 157 17.18 -46.04 -1.24
N GLN A 158 16.24 -45.53 -0.44
CA GLN A 158 16.40 -45.33 1.01
C GLN A 158 16.23 -46.63 1.84
N ASN A 159 15.30 -47.51 1.46
CA ASN A 159 14.99 -48.75 2.19
C ASN A 159 15.69 -49.97 1.55
N ASN A 160 17.00 -50.16 1.79
CA ASN A 160 17.79 -51.27 1.22
C ASN A 160 17.74 -51.33 -0.32
N GLY A 161 17.94 -50.19 -0.98
CA GLY A 161 17.81 -50.10 -2.44
C GLY A 161 18.79 -50.97 -3.22
N PHE A 162 18.44 -51.18 -4.49
CA PHE A 162 19.23 -51.91 -5.49
C PHE A 162 20.74 -51.62 -5.37
N TYR A 163 21.12 -50.36 -5.19
CA TYR A 163 22.52 -49.95 -5.05
C TYR A 163 23.18 -50.36 -3.73
N GLN A 164 22.43 -50.40 -2.62
CA GLN A 164 22.94 -50.93 -1.34
C GLN A 164 23.10 -52.45 -1.40
N THR A 165 22.15 -53.15 -2.04
CA THR A 165 22.25 -54.60 -2.27
C THR A 165 23.40 -54.93 -3.22
N GLN A 166 23.55 -54.18 -4.31
CA GLN A 166 24.65 -54.33 -5.27
C GLN A 166 26.00 -54.04 -4.61
N LYS A 167 26.10 -52.99 -3.79
CA LYS A 167 27.29 -52.71 -2.98
C LYS A 167 27.61 -53.85 -2.02
N ALA A 168 26.62 -54.35 -1.30
CA ALA A 168 26.80 -55.46 -0.37
C ALA A 168 27.22 -56.76 -1.09
N PHE A 169 26.69 -57.00 -2.29
CA PHE A 169 27.08 -58.13 -3.14
C PHE A 169 28.53 -58.00 -3.61
N LEU A 170 28.92 -56.85 -4.16
CA LEU A 170 30.31 -56.56 -4.58
C LEU A 170 31.29 -56.64 -3.40
N GLN A 171 30.88 -56.22 -2.20
CA GLN A 171 31.70 -56.35 -0.99
C GLN A 171 31.90 -57.81 -0.55
N ARG A 172 30.90 -58.68 -0.76
CA ARG A 172 31.05 -60.13 -0.53
C ARG A 172 32.01 -60.75 -1.53
N ASP A 173 31.86 -60.45 -2.82
CA ASP A 173 32.76 -60.99 -3.87
C ASP A 173 34.21 -60.58 -3.60
N LEU A 174 34.46 -59.33 -3.18
CA LEU A 174 35.80 -58.87 -2.82
C LEU A 174 36.39 -59.58 -1.58
N ALA A 175 35.54 -60.07 -0.68
CA ALA A 175 35.98 -60.80 0.50
C ALA A 175 36.31 -62.28 0.20
N GLU A 176 35.70 -62.88 -0.81
CA GLU A 176 35.99 -64.26 -1.25
C GLU A 176 37.26 -64.37 -2.10
N ILE A 177 37.72 -63.27 -2.71
CA ILE A 177 38.92 -63.23 -3.54
C ILE A 177 40.22 -63.06 -2.70
N LYS A 178 40.11 -62.91 -1.37
CA LYS A 178 41.23 -62.68 -0.46
C LYS A 178 41.54 -63.92 0.39
#